data_AF-K1TGN1-F1
#
_entry.id   AF-K1TGN1-F1
#
_cell.length_a   1.000
_cell.length_b   1.000
_cell.length_c   1.000
_cell.angle_alpha   90.00
_cell.angle_beta   90.00
_cell.angle_gamma   90.00
#
_symmetry.space_group_name_H-M   'P 1'
#
loop_
_entity.id
_entity.type
_entity.pdbx_description
1 polymer ?
#
loop_
_entity_poly.entity_id
_entity_poly.type
_entity_poly.pdbx_seq_one_letter_code
_entity_poly.pdbx_strand_id
1 'polypeptide(L)'
;MEYSTPVILYITAMILACGVLKHFFFRFITKNELSLSFDKQVKPFHIERTEQIKEIESTYSEGRKINLEKPVVENCVKHDYMNNYEMRAAEIEREKAERQADIKRVIHEYTTFVMTEFLSKEDLEILHENIEYFAHGQSDLYKPIRSKVDNSLRSIDLMHFVWNIGERLGISLIDRATFIHTIFPHELKDASIKYLAKNLRTCGVCKIALDIPKTGDYHFKCMKEAQE
;
A
#
# COMPACT_ATOMS: atom_id res chain seq x y z
N MET A 1 26.05 -49.64 10.35
CA MET A 1 25.83 -48.24 9.92
C MET A 1 24.42 -47.83 10.36
N GLU A 2 24.19 -47.57 11.65
CA GLU A 2 22.81 -47.42 12.20
C GLU A 2 22.48 -46.03 12.76
N TYR A 3 23.34 -45.02 12.54
CA TYR A 3 23.12 -43.68 13.09
C TYR A 3 22.57 -42.65 12.09
N SER A 4 22.50 -42.97 10.79
CA SER A 4 22.12 -41.98 9.76
C SER A 4 20.62 -41.77 9.66
N THR A 5 19.80 -42.80 9.87
CA THR A 5 18.34 -42.73 9.71
C THR A 5 17.64 -41.79 10.70
N PRO A 6 17.91 -41.80 12.03
CA PRO A 6 17.23 -40.90 12.95
C PRO A 6 17.63 -39.43 12.75
N VAL A 7 18.88 -39.17 12.35
CA VAL A 7 19.38 -37.81 12.09
C VAL A 7 18.71 -37.22 10.85
N ILE A 8 18.55 -38.00 9.78
CA ILE A 8 17.88 -37.55 8.56
C ILE A 8 16.39 -37.29 8.81
N LEU A 9 15.72 -38.15 9.58
CA LEU A 9 14.31 -37.95 9.96
C LEU A 9 14.13 -36.69 10.82
N TYR A 10 15.05 -36.42 11.74
CA TYR A 10 15.04 -35.20 12.53
C TYR A 10 15.23 -33.95 11.66
N ILE A 11 16.22 -33.95 10.76
CA ILE A 11 16.48 -32.81 9.88
C ILE A 11 15.30 -32.54 8.93
N THR A 12 14.70 -33.59 8.37
CA THR A 12 13.54 -33.46 7.47
C THR A 12 12.31 -32.91 8.21
N ALA A 13 12.05 -33.37 9.44
CA ALA A 13 10.99 -32.82 10.28
C ALA A 13 11.24 -31.34 10.62
N MET A 14 12.49 -30.95 10.92
CA MET A 14 12.85 -29.56 11.18
C MET A 14 12.66 -28.65 9.97
N ILE A 15 12.99 -29.11 8.76
CA ILE A 15 12.79 -28.33 7.52
C ILE A 15 11.29 -28.12 7.25
N LEU A 16 10.47 -29.16 7.42
CA LEU A 16 9.03 -29.08 7.23
C LEU A 16 8.38 -28.15 8.26
N ALA A 17 8.75 -28.27 9.53
CA ALA A 17 8.30 -27.38 10.60
C ALA A 17 8.69 -25.91 10.32
N CYS A 18 9.91 -25.67 9.85
CA CYS A 18 10.40 -24.34 9.51
C CYS A 18 9.65 -23.74 8.30
N GLY A 19 9.27 -24.55 7.32
CA GLY A 19 8.44 -24.13 6.18
C GLY A 19 7.04 -23.67 6.60
N VAL A 20 6.38 -24.42 7.49
CA VAL A 20 5.07 -24.07 8.05
C VAL A 20 5.18 -22.79 8.89
N LEU A 21 6.21 -22.69 9.72
CA LEU A 21 6.47 -21.53 10.56
C LEU A 21 6.74 -20.28 9.72
N LYS A 22 7.52 -20.38 8.63
CA LYS A 22 7.76 -19.30 7.68
C LYS A 22 6.48 -18.84 6.99
N HIS A 23 5.61 -19.77 6.58
CA HIS A 23 4.33 -19.42 5.96
C HIS A 23 3.37 -18.74 6.95
N PHE A 24 3.36 -19.21 8.20
CA PHE A 24 2.58 -18.62 9.28
C PHE A 24 3.08 -17.21 9.61
N PHE A 25 4.38 -17.01 9.79
CA PHE A 25 4.97 -15.69 10.03
C PHE A 25 4.77 -14.74 8.85
N PHE A 26 4.93 -15.20 7.61
CA PHE A 26 4.69 -14.36 6.43
C PHE A 26 3.24 -13.90 6.39
N ARG A 27 2.27 -14.82 6.58
CA ARG A 27 0.85 -14.47 6.65
C ARG A 27 0.52 -13.57 7.83
N PHE A 28 1.15 -13.76 8.97
CA PHE A 28 0.95 -12.95 10.17
C PHE A 28 1.48 -11.53 9.99
N ILE A 29 2.70 -11.37 9.45
CA ILE A 29 3.32 -10.06 9.15
C ILE A 29 2.57 -9.32 8.03
N THR A 30 1.99 -10.02 7.06
CA THR A 30 1.18 -9.35 6.02
C THR A 30 -0.22 -8.98 6.48
N LYS A 31 -0.73 -9.58 7.57
CA LYS A 31 -2.09 -9.33 8.07
C LYS A 31 -2.14 -8.37 9.25
N ASN A 32 -1.13 -8.40 10.11
CA ASN A 32 -0.89 -7.35 11.08
C ASN A 32 0.10 -6.39 10.43
N GLU A 33 -0.29 -5.13 10.22
CA GLU A 33 0.56 -3.98 9.86
C GLU A 33 1.63 -3.71 10.95
N LEU A 34 2.44 -4.71 11.29
CA LEU A 34 3.67 -4.55 12.05
C LEU A 34 4.66 -3.95 11.07
N SER A 35 4.63 -2.63 10.97
CA SER A 35 5.61 -1.79 10.31
C SER A 35 6.99 -2.02 10.93
N LEU A 36 7.66 -3.11 10.55
CA LEU A 36 9.09 -3.27 10.73
C LEU A 36 9.77 -2.32 9.76
N SER A 37 9.87 -1.04 10.14
CA SER A 37 10.80 -0.12 9.54
C SER A 37 12.20 -0.63 9.86
N PHE A 38 12.73 -1.52 9.02
CA PHE A 38 14.16 -1.73 8.96
C PHE A 38 14.75 -0.41 8.51
N ASP A 39 15.32 0.24 9.52
CA ASP A 39 15.95 1.54 9.50
C ASP A 39 16.72 1.74 8.18
N LYS A 40 16.39 2.85 7.50
CA LYS A 40 17.27 3.42 6.50
C LYS A 40 18.63 3.49 7.16
N GLN A 41 19.65 2.88 6.57
CA GLN A 41 21.02 3.19 6.96
C GLN A 41 21.24 4.69 6.80
N VAL A 42 21.13 5.42 7.91
CA VAL A 42 21.59 6.80 8.02
C VAL A 42 23.10 6.69 8.17
N LYS A 43 23.81 7.01 7.08
CA LYS A 43 25.24 7.33 7.15
C LYS A 43 25.43 8.41 8.22
N PRO A 44 26.44 8.30 9.11
CA PRO A 44 26.69 9.33 10.11
C PRO A 44 27.10 10.61 9.41
N PHE A 45 26.21 11.60 9.44
CA PHE A 45 26.52 12.97 9.04
C PHE A 45 27.26 13.60 10.22
N HIS A 46 28.56 13.79 10.05
CA HIS A 46 29.40 14.58 10.95
C HIS A 46 28.86 16.01 10.99
N ILE A 47 28.47 16.49 12.18
CA ILE A 47 28.30 17.92 12.45
C ILE A 47 29.16 18.23 13.65
N GLU A 48 30.25 18.94 13.39
CA GLU A 48 30.99 19.71 14.39
C GLU A 48 30.03 20.71 15.03
N ARG A 49 29.77 20.55 16.34
CA ARG A 49 29.31 21.63 17.20
C ARG A 49 30.22 21.65 18.42
N THR A 50 31.42 22.17 18.20
CA THR A 50 32.25 22.74 19.25
C THR A 50 31.55 23.96 19.85
N GLU A 51 31.75 24.14 21.16
CA GLU A 51 31.39 25.34 21.95
C GLU A 51 29.92 25.49 22.35
N GLN A 52 29.51 24.77 23.40
CA GLN A 52 28.62 25.29 24.47
C GLN A 52 28.30 24.29 25.63
N ILE A 53 29.01 23.16 25.77
CA ILE A 53 28.77 22.19 26.87
C ILE A 53 29.74 22.40 28.06
N LYS A 54 30.49 23.50 28.11
CA LYS A 54 31.56 23.69 29.13
C LYS A 54 31.16 24.41 30.42
N GLU A 55 29.88 24.67 30.70
CA GLU A 55 29.51 25.51 31.85
C GLU A 55 28.53 24.90 32.88
N ILE A 56 28.29 23.57 32.86
CA ILE A 56 27.39 22.95 33.85
C ILE A 56 28.05 21.82 34.68
N GLU A 57 29.31 21.48 34.43
CA GLU A 57 29.95 20.30 35.04
C GLU A 57 31.09 20.59 36.04
N SER A 58 31.06 21.72 36.76
CA SER A 58 32.10 22.04 37.74
C SER A 58 31.61 22.63 39.06
N THR A 59 30.64 22.02 39.73
CA THR A 59 30.61 22.10 41.21
C THR A 59 29.83 20.97 41.84
N TYR A 60 30.42 19.78 41.99
CA TYR A 60 29.96 18.84 43.02
C TYR A 60 31.12 17.97 43.51
N SER A 61 31.87 18.52 44.47
CA SER A 61 32.59 17.74 45.47
C SER A 61 32.67 18.57 46.75
N GLU A 62 31.84 18.27 47.74
CA GLU A 62 32.23 18.14 49.15
C GLU A 62 30.99 17.68 49.93
N GLY A 63 31.15 16.64 50.75
CA GLY A 63 30.04 15.87 51.28
C GLY A 63 29.23 16.53 52.40
N ARG A 64 28.01 16.02 52.61
CA ARG A 64 27.37 15.99 53.94
C ARG A 64 26.33 14.87 54.03
N LYS A 65 26.30 14.30 55.23
CA LYS A 65 25.58 13.11 55.71
C LYS A 65 24.10 13.02 55.29
N ILE A 66 23.74 11.81 54.89
CA ILE A 66 22.39 11.21 54.86
C ILE A 66 21.57 11.55 56.12
N ASN A 67 20.41 12.16 55.92
CA ASN A 67 19.26 12.08 56.82
C ASN A 67 17.99 11.89 55.98
N LEU A 68 17.32 10.78 56.26
CA LEU A 68 16.06 10.32 55.71
C LEU A 68 14.91 11.01 56.47
N GLU A 69 14.18 11.94 55.85
CA GLU A 69 12.75 12.15 56.15
C GLU A 69 12.01 13.08 55.16
N LYS A 70 10.84 12.58 54.72
CA LYS A 70 9.66 13.23 54.09
C LYS A 70 9.57 13.31 52.56
N PRO A 71 8.46 12.81 51.96
CA PRO A 71 8.22 12.94 50.53
C PRO A 71 7.61 14.32 50.24
N VAL A 72 8.33 15.14 49.49
CA VAL A 72 7.73 16.30 48.83
C VAL A 72 7.03 15.78 47.59
N VAL A 73 5.73 15.98 47.52
CA VAL A 73 4.89 15.72 46.35
C VAL A 73 5.40 16.60 45.22
N GLU A 74 6.24 16.03 44.35
CA GLU A 74 6.64 16.67 43.11
C GLU A 74 5.46 16.55 42.14
N ASN A 75 4.66 17.61 42.09
CA ASN A 75 3.71 17.85 41.01
C ASN A 75 4.47 17.76 39.69
N CYS A 76 4.35 16.64 38.98
CA CYS A 76 4.88 16.53 37.64
C CYS A 76 4.13 17.53 36.76
N VAL A 77 4.84 18.56 36.28
CA VAL A 77 4.32 19.44 35.25
C VAL A 77 4.13 18.57 34.01
N LYS A 78 2.88 18.14 33.74
CA LYS A 78 2.52 17.50 32.47
C LYS A 78 2.92 18.46 31.37
N HIS A 79 3.96 18.12 30.64
CA HIS A 79 4.48 18.98 29.60
C HIS A 79 3.45 19.17 28.48
N ASP A 80 3.28 20.44 28.12
CA ASP A 80 2.45 21.05 27.07
C ASP A 80 2.67 20.50 25.64
N TYR A 81 3.70 19.67 25.40
CA TYR A 81 4.08 19.23 24.06
C TYR A 81 3.09 18.28 23.36
N MET A 82 2.20 17.59 24.09
CA MET A 82 1.22 16.65 23.51
C MET A 82 -0.16 17.27 23.27
N ASN A 83 -0.40 18.54 23.65
CA ASN A 83 -1.73 19.13 23.68
C ASN A 83 -2.40 19.26 22.30
N ASN A 84 -1.61 19.21 21.21
CA ASN A 84 -2.07 19.29 19.82
C ASN A 84 -1.98 17.94 19.06
N TYR A 85 -1.64 16.84 19.73
CA TYR A 85 -1.46 15.55 19.05
C TYR A 85 -2.76 15.07 18.38
N GLU A 86 -3.86 15.06 19.13
CA GLU A 86 -5.16 14.57 18.64
C GLU A 86 -5.66 15.40 17.46
N MET A 87 -5.55 16.73 17.54
CA MET A 87 -5.93 17.63 16.46
C MET A 87 -5.06 17.42 15.21
N ARG A 88 -3.73 17.23 15.36
CA ARG A 88 -2.85 16.90 14.23
C ARG A 88 -3.14 15.54 13.62
N ALA A 89 -3.43 14.52 14.44
CA ALA A 89 -3.81 13.20 13.96
C ALA A 89 -5.13 13.25 13.16
N ALA A 90 -6.12 13.97 13.68
CA ALA A 90 -7.40 14.17 13.00
C ALA A 90 -7.24 14.91 11.67
N GLU A 91 -6.38 15.93 11.61
CA GLU A 91 -6.10 16.66 10.38
C GLU A 91 -5.44 15.77 9.32
N ILE A 92 -4.45 14.95 9.72
CA ILE A 92 -3.79 14.01 8.81
C ILE A 92 -4.79 13.00 8.24
N GLU A 93 -5.68 12.45 9.07
CA GLU A 93 -6.70 11.51 8.59
C GLU A 93 -7.73 12.19 7.69
N ARG A 94 -8.09 13.44 7.97
CA ARG A 94 -8.96 14.25 7.10
C ARG A 94 -8.31 14.51 5.74
N GLU A 95 -7.07 14.96 5.70
CA GLU A 95 -6.31 15.18 4.46
C GLU A 95 -6.18 13.89 3.64
N LYS A 96 -5.93 12.75 4.29
CA LYS A 96 -5.90 11.43 3.63
C LYS A 96 -7.27 11.07 3.04
N ALA A 97 -8.35 11.27 3.79
CA ALA A 97 -9.70 10.96 3.33
C ALA A 97 -10.12 11.85 2.16
N GLU A 98 -9.84 13.15 2.23
CA GLU A 98 -10.08 14.12 1.15
C GLU A 98 -9.29 13.74 -0.10
N ARG A 99 -8.00 13.41 0.06
CA ARG A 99 -7.14 12.94 -1.05
C ARG A 99 -7.67 11.64 -1.65
N GLN A 100 -8.09 10.68 -0.84
CA GLN A 100 -8.63 9.42 -1.33
C GLN A 100 -9.94 9.62 -2.08
N ALA A 101 -10.82 10.51 -1.59
CA ALA A 101 -12.06 10.87 -2.28
C ALA A 101 -11.78 11.49 -3.65
N ASP A 102 -10.78 12.38 -3.74
CA ASP A 102 -10.40 13.00 -5.00
C ASP A 102 -9.78 12.00 -5.99
N ILE A 103 -8.90 11.11 -5.53
CA ILE A 103 -8.35 10.03 -6.35
C ILE A 103 -9.46 9.19 -6.95
N LYS A 104 -10.47 8.80 -6.15
CA LYS A 104 -11.62 8.04 -6.65
C LYS A 104 -12.38 8.83 -7.71
N ARG A 105 -12.72 10.09 -7.44
CA ARG A 105 -13.40 10.96 -8.42
C ARG A 105 -12.68 10.97 -9.77
N VAL A 106 -11.38 11.24 -9.76
CA VAL A 106 -10.55 11.29 -10.98
C VAL A 106 -10.48 9.93 -11.69
N ILE A 107 -10.47 8.82 -10.96
CA ILE A 107 -10.55 7.47 -11.54
C ILE A 107 -11.90 7.22 -12.20
N HIS A 108 -13.01 7.66 -11.60
CA HIS A 108 -14.34 7.52 -12.20
C HIS A 108 -14.42 8.34 -13.49
N GLU A 109 -13.95 9.59 -13.50
CA GLU A 109 -13.88 10.42 -14.71
C GLU A 109 -13.05 9.75 -15.82
N TYR A 110 -11.85 9.28 -15.49
CA TYR A 110 -10.98 8.54 -16.41
C TYR A 110 -11.68 7.28 -16.96
N THR A 111 -12.35 6.53 -16.10
CA THR A 111 -13.05 5.30 -16.48
C THR A 111 -14.14 5.61 -17.49
N THR A 112 -14.97 6.63 -17.24
CA THR A 112 -15.98 7.07 -18.20
C THR A 112 -15.34 7.47 -19.52
N PHE A 113 -14.28 8.28 -19.47
CA PHE A 113 -13.58 8.77 -20.66
C PHE A 113 -13.05 7.63 -21.53
N VAL A 114 -12.38 6.62 -20.94
CA VAL A 114 -11.77 5.54 -21.74
C VAL A 114 -12.70 4.36 -22.02
N MET A 115 -13.73 4.11 -21.21
CA MET A 115 -14.55 2.90 -21.34
C MET A 115 -15.85 3.08 -22.12
N THR A 116 -16.33 4.31 -22.31
CA THR A 116 -17.62 4.58 -22.99
C THR A 116 -17.68 4.00 -24.40
N GLU A 117 -16.56 3.96 -25.11
CA GLU A 117 -16.48 3.37 -26.45
C GLU A 117 -16.71 1.84 -26.41
N PHE A 118 -16.25 1.18 -25.35
CA PHE A 118 -16.17 -0.27 -25.25
C PHE A 118 -17.32 -0.93 -24.48
N LEU A 119 -18.03 -0.17 -23.63
CA LEU A 119 -19.08 -0.70 -22.76
C LEU A 119 -20.46 -0.12 -23.09
N SER A 120 -21.50 -0.90 -22.80
CA SER A 120 -22.87 -0.36 -22.72
C SER A 120 -22.97 0.63 -21.55
N LYS A 121 -24.04 1.42 -21.49
CA LYS A 121 -24.25 2.33 -20.36
C LYS A 121 -24.41 1.54 -19.07
N GLU A 122 -25.14 0.43 -19.14
CA GLU A 122 -25.43 -0.47 -18.02
C GLU A 122 -24.14 -1.15 -17.52
N ASP A 123 -23.29 -1.65 -18.41
CA ASP A 123 -22.00 -2.25 -18.02
C ASP A 123 -21.03 -1.21 -17.47
N LEU A 124 -21.09 0.04 -17.94
CA LEU A 124 -20.28 1.14 -17.42
C LEU A 124 -20.72 1.53 -16.00
N GLU A 125 -22.02 1.57 -15.72
CA GLU A 125 -22.57 1.78 -14.36
C GLU A 125 -22.07 0.67 -13.42
N ILE A 126 -22.12 -0.59 -13.85
CA ILE A 126 -21.58 -1.72 -13.08
C ILE A 126 -20.07 -1.59 -12.89
N LEU A 127 -19.31 -1.14 -13.89
CA LEU A 127 -17.88 -0.91 -13.76
C LEU A 127 -17.58 0.13 -12.67
N HIS A 128 -18.36 1.20 -12.57
CA HIS A 128 -18.22 2.18 -11.50
C HIS A 128 -18.50 1.59 -10.12
N GLU A 129 -19.55 0.77 -9.96
CA GLU A 129 -19.80 0.04 -8.71
C GLU A 129 -18.63 -0.87 -8.33
N ASN A 130 -18.12 -1.63 -9.32
CA ASN A 130 -16.98 -2.52 -9.15
C ASN A 130 -15.71 -1.75 -8.71
N ILE A 131 -15.47 -0.54 -9.23
CA ILE A 131 -14.33 0.30 -8.83
C ILE A 131 -14.46 0.76 -7.38
N GLU A 132 -15.67 1.09 -6.92
CA GLU A 132 -15.90 1.40 -5.51
C GLU A 132 -15.58 0.18 -4.63
N TYR A 133 -16.09 -1.00 -4.98
CA TYR A 133 -15.74 -2.23 -4.26
C TYR A 133 -14.24 -2.54 -4.30
N PHE A 134 -13.57 -2.23 -5.42
CA PHE A 134 -12.13 -2.42 -5.60
C PHE A 134 -11.32 -1.52 -4.68
N ALA A 135 -11.72 -0.27 -4.53
CA ALA A 135 -11.09 0.68 -3.62
C ALA A 135 -11.25 0.28 -2.14
N HIS A 136 -12.30 -0.48 -1.80
CA HIS A 136 -12.56 -0.96 -0.43
C HIS A 136 -12.16 -2.42 -0.19
N GLY A 137 -11.61 -3.12 -1.19
CA GLY A 137 -11.18 -4.52 -1.07
C GLY A 137 -12.33 -5.54 -0.96
N GLN A 138 -13.53 -5.21 -1.45
CA GLN A 138 -14.75 -6.02 -1.33
C GLN A 138 -14.97 -6.91 -2.56
N SER A 139 -14.09 -7.89 -2.76
CA SER A 139 -14.06 -8.69 -3.99
C SER A 139 -15.28 -9.59 -4.22
N ASP A 140 -16.00 -9.93 -3.16
CA ASP A 140 -17.21 -10.73 -3.17
C ASP A 140 -18.41 -10.02 -3.82
N LEU A 141 -18.36 -8.70 -3.91
CA LEU A 141 -19.43 -7.87 -4.48
C LEU A 141 -19.26 -7.58 -5.98
N TYR A 142 -18.15 -8.02 -6.58
CA TYR A 142 -17.87 -7.77 -7.99
C TYR A 142 -18.89 -8.45 -8.90
N LYS A 143 -19.35 -7.70 -9.91
CA LYS A 143 -20.25 -8.19 -10.95
C LYS A 143 -19.50 -8.30 -12.27
N PRO A 144 -19.64 -9.41 -13.02
CA PRO A 144 -19.02 -9.54 -14.33
C PRO A 144 -19.69 -8.60 -15.34
N ILE A 145 -18.89 -8.06 -16.24
CA ILE A 145 -19.28 -7.21 -17.38
C ILE A 145 -18.58 -7.69 -18.64
N ARG A 146 -18.98 -7.16 -19.80
CA ARG A 146 -18.41 -7.53 -21.08
C ARG A 146 -18.28 -6.33 -22.01
N SER A 147 -17.20 -6.29 -22.77
CA SER A 147 -17.04 -5.35 -23.87
C SER A 147 -17.99 -5.64 -25.04
N LYS A 148 -18.37 -4.59 -25.78
CA LYS A 148 -19.18 -4.71 -27.00
C LYS A 148 -18.48 -5.60 -28.02
N VAL A 149 -19.27 -6.32 -28.81
CA VAL A 149 -18.76 -7.32 -29.77
C VAL A 149 -18.02 -6.65 -30.94
N ASP A 150 -18.53 -5.52 -31.41
CA ASP A 150 -17.95 -4.71 -32.50
C ASP A 150 -16.66 -3.99 -32.09
N ASN A 151 -16.52 -3.67 -30.79
CA ASN A 151 -15.36 -2.98 -30.25
C ASN A 151 -14.82 -3.64 -28.98
N SER A 152 -14.44 -4.91 -29.08
CA SER A 152 -14.00 -5.66 -27.90
C SER A 152 -12.64 -5.19 -27.36
N LEU A 153 -12.50 -5.26 -26.03
CA LEU A 153 -11.24 -5.02 -25.30
C LEU A 153 -10.39 -6.28 -25.34
N ARG A 154 -9.08 -6.12 -25.59
CA ARG A 154 -8.13 -7.23 -25.51
C ARG A 154 -7.48 -7.28 -24.15
N SER A 155 -6.82 -8.40 -23.85
CA SER A 155 -6.09 -8.59 -22.59
C SER A 155 -5.11 -7.45 -22.28
N ILE A 156 -4.38 -6.93 -23.27
CA ILE A 156 -3.46 -5.80 -23.08
C ILE A 156 -4.17 -4.51 -22.66
N ASP A 157 -5.35 -4.24 -23.23
CA ASP A 157 -6.13 -3.03 -22.92
C ASP A 157 -6.63 -3.08 -21.46
N LEU A 158 -7.11 -4.25 -21.03
CA LEU A 158 -7.56 -4.52 -19.66
C LEU A 158 -6.40 -4.48 -18.66
N MET A 159 -5.23 -5.01 -19.02
CA MET A 159 -4.02 -4.96 -18.20
C MET A 159 -3.58 -3.51 -17.95
N HIS A 160 -3.55 -2.68 -18.99
CA HIS A 160 -3.22 -1.25 -18.85
C HIS A 160 -4.27 -0.51 -18.03
N PHE A 161 -5.55 -0.72 -18.30
CA PHE A 161 -6.63 -0.09 -17.54
C PHE A 161 -6.50 -0.36 -16.04
N VAL A 162 -6.38 -1.64 -15.64
CA VAL A 162 -6.30 -1.98 -14.22
C VAL A 162 -4.99 -1.53 -13.59
N TRP A 163 -3.90 -1.49 -14.36
CA TRP A 163 -2.66 -0.91 -13.89
C TRP A 163 -2.85 0.57 -13.55
N ASN A 164 -3.47 1.33 -14.46
CA ASN A 164 -3.61 2.78 -14.38
C ASN A 164 -4.43 3.20 -13.15
N ILE A 165 -5.58 2.55 -12.91
CA ILE A 165 -6.44 2.84 -11.75
C ILE A 165 -5.85 2.27 -10.46
N GLY A 166 -5.28 1.06 -10.50
CA GLY A 166 -4.73 0.39 -9.33
C GLY A 166 -3.49 1.08 -8.77
N GLU A 167 -2.71 1.74 -9.63
CA GLU A 167 -1.53 2.52 -9.20
C GLU A 167 -1.94 3.70 -8.33
N ARG A 168 -2.99 4.40 -8.74
CA ARG A 168 -3.51 5.57 -8.05
C ARG A 168 -4.17 5.20 -6.72
N LEU A 169 -4.80 4.02 -6.66
CA LEU A 169 -5.39 3.48 -5.44
C LEU A 169 -4.35 2.82 -4.51
N GLY A 170 -3.09 2.68 -4.93
CA GLY A 170 -2.08 1.97 -4.12
C GLY A 170 -2.34 0.47 -3.97
N ILE A 171 -3.10 -0.14 -4.87
CA ILE A 171 -3.52 -1.55 -4.76
C ILE A 171 -2.41 -2.47 -5.29
N SER A 172 -2.25 -3.64 -4.66
CA SER A 172 -1.23 -4.62 -5.04
C SER A 172 -1.44 -5.17 -6.46
N LEU A 173 -0.37 -5.62 -7.12
CA LEU A 173 -0.46 -6.18 -8.48
C LEU A 173 -1.34 -7.43 -8.56
N ILE A 174 -1.37 -8.24 -7.49
CA ILE A 174 -2.20 -9.46 -7.45
C ILE A 174 -3.68 -9.13 -7.32
N ASP A 175 -4.02 -8.11 -6.53
CA ASP A 175 -5.41 -7.67 -6.36
C ASP A 175 -5.91 -6.96 -7.61
N ARG A 176 -5.05 -6.17 -8.29
CA ARG A 176 -5.33 -5.63 -9.63
C ARG A 176 -5.67 -6.74 -10.62
N ALA A 177 -4.83 -7.77 -10.69
CA ALA A 177 -5.05 -8.89 -11.60
C ALA A 177 -6.32 -9.70 -11.26
N THR A 178 -6.60 -9.88 -9.97
CA THR A 178 -7.79 -10.59 -9.49
C THR A 178 -9.06 -9.81 -9.83
N PHE A 179 -9.06 -8.49 -9.61
CA PHE A 179 -10.16 -7.60 -9.94
C PHE A 179 -10.52 -7.70 -11.43
N ILE A 180 -9.56 -7.42 -12.32
CA ILE A 180 -9.84 -7.35 -13.76
C ILE A 180 -10.27 -8.70 -14.33
N HIS A 181 -9.66 -9.79 -13.86
CA HIS A 181 -10.02 -11.15 -14.25
C HIS A 181 -11.44 -11.52 -13.79
N THR A 182 -11.86 -11.04 -12.62
CA THR A 182 -13.19 -11.32 -12.07
C THR A 182 -14.27 -10.56 -12.84
N ILE A 183 -14.02 -9.29 -13.17
CA ILE A 183 -15.03 -8.45 -13.82
C ILE A 183 -15.08 -8.62 -15.35
N PHE A 184 -14.00 -9.07 -16.00
CA PHE A 184 -13.98 -9.40 -17.44
C PHE A 184 -13.64 -10.88 -17.70
N PRO A 185 -14.49 -11.83 -17.23
CA PRO A 185 -14.17 -13.25 -17.32
C PRO A 185 -14.18 -13.77 -18.75
N HIS A 186 -14.91 -13.13 -19.67
CA HIS A 186 -14.99 -13.54 -21.07
C HIS A 186 -13.71 -13.18 -21.84
N GLU A 187 -13.24 -11.94 -21.70
CA GLU A 187 -12.06 -11.40 -22.36
C GLU A 187 -10.76 -12.01 -21.82
N LEU A 188 -10.76 -12.44 -20.55
CA LEU A 188 -9.57 -12.97 -19.86
C LEU A 188 -9.65 -14.47 -19.56
N LYS A 189 -10.59 -15.21 -20.15
CA LYS A 189 -10.83 -16.65 -19.88
C LYS A 189 -9.58 -17.54 -19.95
N ASP A 190 -8.63 -17.20 -20.82
CA ASP A 190 -7.43 -17.99 -21.08
C ASP A 190 -6.20 -17.48 -20.30
N ALA A 191 -6.33 -16.37 -19.56
CA ALA A 191 -5.23 -15.73 -18.84
C ALA A 191 -5.28 -16.06 -17.34
N SER A 192 -4.21 -16.63 -16.80
CA SER A 192 -4.12 -16.81 -15.34
C SER A 192 -3.89 -15.48 -14.61
N ILE A 193 -4.47 -15.33 -13.41
CA ILE A 193 -4.23 -14.17 -12.52
C ILE A 193 -2.73 -13.93 -12.30
N LYS A 194 -1.95 -15.00 -12.10
CA LYS A 194 -0.49 -14.90 -11.91
C LYS A 194 0.22 -14.35 -13.15
N TYR A 195 -0.22 -14.72 -14.34
CA TYR A 195 0.30 -14.16 -15.58
C TYR A 195 -0.05 -12.68 -15.69
N LEU A 196 -1.31 -12.32 -15.46
CA LEU A 196 -1.76 -10.92 -15.51
C LEU A 196 -0.96 -10.04 -14.55
N ALA A 197 -0.84 -10.42 -13.28
CA ALA A 197 -0.13 -9.65 -12.25
C ALA A 197 1.34 -9.33 -12.63
N LYS A 198 1.99 -10.22 -13.39
CA LYS A 198 3.37 -10.02 -13.87
C LYS A 198 3.47 -9.13 -15.11
N ASN A 199 2.39 -9.02 -15.88
CA ASN A 199 2.38 -8.41 -17.22
C ASN A 199 1.50 -7.15 -17.32
N LEU A 200 1.01 -6.61 -16.20
CA LEU A 200 0.15 -5.41 -16.19
C LEU A 200 0.75 -4.19 -16.91
N ARG A 201 2.07 -4.13 -17.05
CA ARG A 201 2.82 -3.03 -17.69
C ARG A 201 3.40 -3.41 -19.06
N THR A 202 3.00 -4.56 -19.61
CA THR A 202 3.55 -5.04 -20.88
C THR A 202 3.12 -4.13 -22.03
N CYS A 203 4.09 -3.51 -22.68
CA CYS A 203 3.83 -2.63 -23.82
C CYS A 203 3.45 -3.42 -25.09
N GLY A 204 2.62 -2.83 -25.93
CA GLY A 204 2.20 -3.37 -27.22
C GLY A 204 1.13 -2.50 -27.86
N VAL A 205 0.62 -2.94 -29.02
CA VAL A 205 -0.52 -2.27 -29.65
C VAL A 205 -1.70 -2.37 -28.70
N CYS A 206 -2.23 -1.24 -28.25
CA CYS A 206 -3.33 -1.13 -27.30
C CYS A 206 -4.24 0.06 -27.68
N LYS A 207 -5.50 -0.01 -27.28
CA LYS A 207 -6.49 1.07 -27.36
C LYS A 207 -6.45 1.93 -26.09
N ILE A 208 -6.16 1.30 -24.95
CA ILE A 208 -5.96 1.99 -23.67
C ILE A 208 -4.47 2.07 -23.38
N ALA A 209 -3.92 3.28 -23.38
CA ALA A 209 -2.50 3.50 -23.12
C ALA A 209 -2.14 3.28 -21.65
N LEU A 210 -0.94 2.75 -21.39
CA LEU A 210 -0.36 2.68 -20.05
C LEU A 210 0.03 4.09 -19.59
N ASP A 211 -0.51 4.55 -18.46
CA ASP A 211 -0.32 5.91 -17.94
C ASP A 211 0.40 5.90 -16.59
N ILE A 212 1.73 6.01 -16.64
CA ILE A 212 2.57 6.06 -15.43
C ILE A 212 2.59 7.50 -14.86
N PRO A 213 2.05 7.73 -13.65
CA PRO A 213 2.03 9.05 -13.03
C PRO A 213 3.41 9.41 -12.44
N LYS A 214 3.63 10.72 -12.24
CA LYS A 214 4.77 11.21 -11.46
C LYS A 214 4.50 11.01 -9.96
N THR A 215 5.55 10.94 -9.15
CA THR A 215 5.41 10.81 -7.70
C THR A 215 4.49 11.89 -7.12
N GLY A 216 3.42 11.46 -6.44
CA GLY A 216 2.44 12.36 -5.83
C GLY A 216 1.33 12.86 -6.75
N ASP A 217 1.43 12.66 -8.07
CA ASP A 217 0.36 12.95 -9.04
C ASP A 217 -0.55 11.72 -9.21
N TYR A 218 -1.85 11.94 -9.30
CA TYR A 218 -2.85 10.91 -9.58
C TYR A 218 -3.74 11.25 -10.78
N HIS A 219 -3.50 12.38 -11.45
CA HIS A 219 -4.22 12.75 -12.66
C HIS A 219 -3.73 11.92 -13.86
N PHE A 220 -4.59 11.73 -14.85
CA PHE A 220 -4.28 10.97 -16.06
C PHE A 220 -3.87 11.93 -17.18
N LYS A 221 -2.83 11.61 -17.95
CA LYS A 221 -2.29 12.53 -18.97
C LYS A 221 -3.30 12.78 -20.09
N CYS A 222 -3.99 11.72 -20.53
CA CYS A 222 -5.01 11.80 -21.57
C CYS A 222 -6.18 12.72 -21.22
N MET A 223 -6.43 13.01 -19.94
CA MET A 223 -7.48 13.94 -19.52
C MET A 223 -7.01 15.39 -19.46
N LYS A 224 -5.70 15.64 -19.36
CA LYS A 224 -5.13 17.00 -19.43
C LYS A 224 -5.11 17.50 -20.87
N GLU A 225 -4.71 16.63 -21.80
CA GLU A 225 -4.63 16.94 -23.24
C GLU A 225 -6.00 17.19 -23.89
N ALA A 226 -7.08 16.62 -23.32
CA ALA A 226 -8.44 16.81 -23.84
C ALA A 226 -9.08 18.16 -23.44
N GLN A 227 -8.44 18.92 -22.54
CA GLN A 227 -8.92 20.23 -22.07
C GLN A 227 -8.20 21.41 -22.73
N GLU A 228 -7.19 21.14 -23.57
CA GLU A 228 -6.47 22.12 -24.41
C GLU A 228 -7.03 22.14 -25.84
#